data_AF-A0A812CK51-F1
#
_entry.id   AF-A0A812CK51-F1
#
_cell.length_a   1.000
_cell.length_b   1.000
_cell.length_c   1.000
_cell.angle_alpha   90.00
_cell.angle_beta   90.00
_cell.angle_gamma   90.00
#
_symmetry.space_group_name_H-M   'P 1'
#
loop_
_entity.id
_entity.type
_entity.pdbx_description
1 polymer ?
#
loop_
_entity_poly.entity_id
_entity_poly.type
_entity_poly.pdbx_seq_one_letter_code
_entity_poly.pdbx_strand_id
1 'polypeptide(L)'
;MKTTKIETIVCGFERDQVIAGQPYAGQDRHNGEIAAFHLSRILGFRKTPIAVGRYLNLEKEVIPNAAPRLLETFFMKDNNTCFYGKCYYCKGKESGACGKKHMMEGTVVLWISHKMQLFRHPWSRTYVQNKKAKWEVDEKFCDKVLQIDMYKGPGVRLLDIIDTAIFDYLIGNADRHHYEIFQYLPDSMLIMLDNGKSFGNPYHDERSILAPLYQCCIIRWATFERLRLLRNGVLSKVLESILSFDPISPVLTTLHLRALDRRVTQVMLTLTNCIKHNGQNKVFMEVDGQGVGEKHIDP
;
A
#
# COMPACT_ATOMS: atom_id res chain seq x y z
N MET A 1 -21.73 -24.29 5.65
CA MET A 1 -20.65 -23.32 5.98
C MET A 1 -20.25 -22.60 4.70
N LYS A 2 -20.33 -21.27 4.64
CA LYS A 2 -19.71 -20.53 3.53
C LYS A 2 -18.20 -20.62 3.72
N THR A 3 -17.49 -21.19 2.74
CA THR A 3 -16.03 -21.29 2.77
C THR A 3 -15.45 -19.89 2.76
N THR A 4 -14.72 -19.51 3.81
CA THR A 4 -13.94 -18.27 3.81
C THR A 4 -12.88 -18.38 2.73
N LYS A 5 -12.88 -17.45 1.79
CA LYS A 5 -11.84 -17.38 0.75
C LYS A 5 -10.65 -16.59 1.29
N ILE A 6 -9.47 -17.02 0.91
CA ILE A 6 -8.20 -16.37 1.26
C ILE A 6 -7.33 -16.31 0.01
N GLU A 7 -6.48 -15.31 -0.04
CA GLU A 7 -5.38 -15.22 -0.98
C GLU A 7 -4.09 -15.58 -0.27
N THR A 8 -3.16 -16.19 -0.98
CA THR A 8 -1.82 -16.45 -0.45
C THR A 8 -0.80 -15.84 -1.39
N ILE A 9 0.01 -14.92 -0.88
CA ILE A 9 1.11 -14.31 -1.62
C ILE A 9 2.40 -14.89 -1.05
N VAL A 10 3.23 -15.42 -1.95
CA VAL A 10 4.54 -15.98 -1.64
C VAL A 10 5.57 -15.27 -2.49
N CYS A 11 6.73 -14.98 -1.91
CA CYS A 11 7.80 -14.29 -2.61
C CYS A 11 9.15 -14.89 -2.25
N GLY A 12 10.06 -14.94 -3.22
CA GLY A 12 11.42 -15.47 -3.06
C GLY A 12 12.47 -14.44 -2.65
N PHE A 13 12.09 -13.20 -2.33
CA PHE A 13 13.05 -12.19 -1.90
C PHE A 13 13.42 -12.35 -0.42
N GLU A 14 14.72 -12.24 -0.14
CA GLU A 14 15.23 -12.08 1.22
C GLU A 14 14.77 -10.74 1.81
N ARG A 15 14.70 -10.66 3.14
CA ARG A 15 14.18 -9.48 3.86
C ARG A 15 14.95 -8.19 3.59
N ASP A 16 16.23 -8.29 3.29
CA ASP A 16 17.15 -7.18 3.04
C ASP A 16 17.36 -6.88 1.56
N GLN A 17 16.70 -7.63 0.67
CA GLN A 17 16.78 -7.40 -0.77
C GLN A 17 16.27 -6.00 -1.12
N VAL A 18 17.15 -5.20 -1.72
CA VAL A 18 16.79 -3.89 -2.26
C VAL A 18 16.31 -4.04 -3.70
N ILE A 19 15.13 -3.49 -3.99
CA ILE A 19 14.55 -3.39 -5.32
C ILE A 19 14.96 -2.06 -5.93
N ALA A 20 15.70 -2.13 -7.04
CA ALA A 20 16.18 -0.99 -7.80
C ALA A 20 15.47 -0.87 -9.16
N GLY A 21 15.67 0.25 -9.84
CA GLY A 21 15.10 0.52 -11.16
C GLY A 21 13.84 1.37 -11.09
N GLN A 22 12.82 1.01 -11.89
CA GLN A 22 11.56 1.76 -11.91
C GLN A 22 10.84 1.67 -10.55
N PRO A 23 10.12 2.72 -10.12
CA PRO A 23 9.44 2.71 -8.82
C PRO A 23 8.44 1.56 -8.60
N TYR A 24 7.91 0.98 -9.67
CA TYR A 24 6.94 -0.13 -9.67
C TYR A 24 7.57 -1.49 -10.04
N ALA A 25 8.92 -1.58 -10.02
CA ALA A 25 9.64 -2.80 -10.36
C ALA A 25 9.56 -3.86 -9.24
N GLY A 26 9.92 -5.09 -9.62
CA GLY A 26 9.94 -6.24 -8.72
C GLY A 26 8.60 -6.96 -8.61
N GLN A 27 8.64 -8.15 -8.01
CA GLN A 27 7.46 -8.94 -7.67
C GLN A 27 6.84 -8.43 -6.35
N ASP A 28 5.59 -8.81 -6.12
CA ASP A 28 4.92 -8.58 -4.84
C ASP A 28 5.67 -9.28 -3.71
N ARG A 29 5.72 -8.60 -2.56
CA ARG A 29 6.42 -9.06 -1.37
C ARG A 29 5.41 -9.27 -0.25
N HIS A 30 5.39 -10.48 0.30
CA HIS A 30 4.41 -10.90 1.30
C HIS A 30 4.51 -10.10 2.59
N ASN A 31 5.72 -9.69 2.99
CA ASN A 31 5.93 -8.81 4.13
C ASN A 31 5.30 -7.41 3.93
N GLY A 32 5.21 -6.96 2.68
CA GLY A 32 4.57 -5.70 2.33
C GLY A 32 3.09 -5.67 2.68
N GLU A 33 2.35 -6.74 2.40
CA GLU A 33 0.93 -6.85 2.76
C GLU A 33 0.70 -6.86 4.27
N ILE A 34 1.52 -7.61 5.01
CA ILE A 34 1.42 -7.71 6.47
C ILE A 34 1.69 -6.34 7.11
N ALA A 35 2.79 -5.69 6.70
CA ALA A 35 3.15 -4.37 7.20
C ALA A 35 2.11 -3.31 6.81
N ALA A 36 1.58 -3.35 5.58
CA ALA A 36 0.51 -2.48 5.10
C ALA A 36 -0.77 -2.62 5.94
N PHE A 37 -1.17 -3.85 6.28
CA PHE A 37 -2.30 -4.12 7.15
C PHE A 37 -2.14 -3.44 8.52
N HIS A 38 -1.03 -3.68 9.20
CA HIS A 38 -0.78 -3.12 10.52
C HIS A 38 -0.59 -1.60 10.49
N LEU A 39 0.09 -1.06 9.46
CA LEU A 39 0.24 0.39 9.30
C LEU A 39 -1.10 1.08 9.09
N SER A 40 -1.99 0.52 8.27
CA SER A 40 -3.35 1.05 8.04
C SER A 40 -4.16 1.10 9.34
N ARG A 41 -4.00 0.11 10.23
CA ARG A 41 -4.59 0.12 11.58
C ARG A 41 -3.97 1.21 12.46
N ILE A 42 -2.64 1.35 12.46
CA ILE A 42 -1.93 2.38 13.21
C ILE A 42 -2.32 3.77 12.74
N LEU A 43 -2.53 4.00 11.44
CA LEU A 43 -2.98 5.30 10.91
C LEU A 43 -4.49 5.54 11.09
N GLY A 44 -5.23 4.57 11.62
CA GLY A 44 -6.67 4.70 11.82
C GLY A 44 -7.50 4.60 10.54
N PHE A 45 -6.88 4.25 9.40
CA PHE A 45 -7.56 4.11 8.12
C PHE A 45 -8.47 2.88 8.07
N ARG A 46 -7.96 1.71 8.48
CA ARG A 46 -8.72 0.43 8.46
C ARG A 46 -9.30 0.09 7.08
N LYS A 47 -8.55 0.41 6.01
CA LYS A 47 -8.96 0.23 4.60
C LYS A 47 -8.25 -0.92 3.90
N THR A 48 -7.37 -1.65 4.59
CA THR A 48 -6.66 -2.82 4.06
C THR A 48 -7.33 -4.10 4.58
N PRO A 49 -7.30 -5.19 3.80
CA PRO A 49 -7.74 -6.50 4.29
C PRO A 49 -6.81 -7.01 5.38
N ILE A 50 -7.31 -7.96 6.18
CA ILE A 50 -6.50 -8.64 7.19
C ILE A 50 -5.45 -9.48 6.48
N ALA A 51 -4.19 -9.30 6.87
CA ALA A 51 -3.04 -10.06 6.37
C ALA A 51 -2.24 -10.63 7.55
N VAL A 52 -1.80 -11.89 7.42
CA VAL A 52 -0.99 -12.58 8.44
C VAL A 52 0.07 -13.44 7.77
N GLY A 53 1.29 -13.43 8.32
CA GLY A 53 2.35 -14.33 7.89
C GLY A 53 2.07 -15.78 8.25
N ARG A 54 2.47 -16.70 7.36
CA ARG A 54 2.38 -18.15 7.61
C ARG A 54 3.48 -18.92 6.89
N TYR A 55 3.98 -19.95 7.57
CA TYR A 55 4.74 -21.02 6.94
C TYR A 55 3.78 -22.14 6.49
N LEU A 56 3.80 -22.44 5.19
CA LEU A 56 2.96 -23.45 4.55
C LEU A 56 3.81 -24.65 4.15
N ASN A 57 3.34 -25.84 4.48
CA ASN A 57 3.91 -27.08 3.98
C ASN A 57 3.33 -27.37 2.58
N LEU A 58 4.14 -27.18 1.54
CA LEU A 58 3.70 -27.34 0.15
C LEU A 58 3.21 -28.76 -0.14
N GLU A 59 3.86 -29.78 0.40
CA GLU A 59 3.53 -31.19 0.15
C GLU A 59 2.29 -31.67 0.90
N LYS A 60 2.05 -31.13 2.10
CA LYS A 60 0.94 -31.58 2.95
C LYS A 60 -0.30 -30.70 2.85
N GLU A 61 -0.13 -29.40 2.62
CA GLU A 61 -1.24 -28.43 2.67
C GLU A 61 -1.65 -27.97 1.27
N VAL A 62 -0.70 -27.79 0.35
CA VAL A 62 -0.97 -27.18 -0.96
C VAL A 62 -1.19 -28.24 -2.04
N ILE A 63 -0.19 -29.08 -2.32
CA ILE A 63 -0.21 -30.08 -3.41
C ILE A 63 -1.47 -30.97 -3.36
N PRO A 64 -1.89 -31.53 -2.20
CA PRO A 64 -3.07 -32.40 -2.14
C PRO A 64 -4.39 -31.68 -2.41
N ASN A 65 -4.44 -30.36 -2.25
CA ASN A 65 -5.63 -29.53 -2.39
C ASN A 65 -5.57 -28.60 -3.62
N ALA A 66 -4.50 -28.68 -4.41
CA ALA A 66 -4.25 -27.77 -5.53
C ALA A 66 -5.16 -28.10 -6.72
N ALA A 67 -5.67 -27.06 -7.38
CA ALA A 67 -6.32 -27.23 -8.67
C ALA A 67 -5.31 -27.77 -9.72
N PRO A 68 -5.76 -28.56 -10.72
CA PRO A 68 -4.86 -29.14 -11.73
C PRO A 68 -3.94 -28.11 -12.40
N ARG A 69 -4.49 -26.92 -12.68
CA ARG A 69 -3.75 -25.81 -13.29
C ARG A 69 -2.51 -25.36 -12.48
N LEU A 70 -2.58 -25.42 -11.15
CA LEU A 70 -1.45 -25.09 -10.26
C LEU A 70 -0.55 -26.31 -10.08
N LEU A 71 -1.14 -27.49 -9.90
CA LEU A 71 -0.43 -28.74 -9.64
C LEU A 71 0.61 -29.06 -10.74
N GLU A 72 0.24 -28.83 -12.01
CA GLU A 72 1.13 -29.01 -13.18
C GLU A 72 2.39 -28.13 -13.16
N THR A 73 2.42 -27.09 -12.31
CA THR A 73 3.53 -26.13 -12.27
C THR A 73 4.55 -26.41 -11.17
N PHE A 74 4.32 -27.45 -10.35
CA PHE A 74 5.28 -27.85 -9.32
C PHE A 74 6.51 -28.52 -9.92
N PHE A 75 7.67 -28.22 -9.36
CA PHE A 75 8.95 -28.82 -9.75
C PHE A 75 9.92 -28.80 -8.58
N MET A 76 10.96 -29.63 -8.67
CA MET A 76 12.07 -29.63 -7.73
C MET A 76 13.25 -28.80 -8.27
N LYS A 77 13.84 -27.97 -7.42
CA LYS A 77 15.08 -27.22 -7.71
C LYS A 77 15.93 -27.19 -6.45
N ASP A 78 17.18 -27.66 -6.55
CA ASP A 78 18.14 -27.64 -5.44
C ASP A 78 17.59 -28.26 -4.14
N ASN A 79 16.87 -29.38 -4.26
CA ASN A 79 16.18 -30.08 -3.16
C ASN A 79 15.06 -29.28 -2.46
N ASN A 80 14.56 -28.24 -3.12
CA ASN A 80 13.41 -27.46 -2.68
C ASN A 80 12.19 -27.74 -3.58
N THR A 81 11.02 -27.77 -2.96
CA THR A 81 9.73 -27.82 -3.63
C THR A 81 9.39 -26.41 -4.12
N CYS A 82 9.18 -26.27 -5.43
CA CYS A 82 8.92 -25.00 -6.07
C CYS A 82 7.67 -25.08 -6.95
N PHE A 83 7.08 -23.93 -7.27
CA PHE A 83 6.07 -23.82 -8.33
C PHE A 83 6.15 -22.45 -8.98
N TYR A 84 5.73 -22.35 -10.24
CA TYR A 84 5.73 -21.07 -10.97
C TYR A 84 4.34 -20.55 -11.31
N GLY A 85 3.28 -21.35 -11.12
CA GLY A 85 1.91 -20.93 -11.39
C GLY A 85 1.63 -20.60 -12.86
N LYS A 86 0.46 -20.01 -13.14
CA LYS A 86 0.08 -19.57 -14.48
C LYS A 86 -0.52 -18.16 -14.42
N CYS A 87 0.32 -17.14 -14.57
CA CYS A 87 0.00 -15.73 -14.52
C CYS A 87 0.72 -14.94 -15.64
N TYR A 88 0.38 -13.67 -15.84
CA TYR A 88 0.96 -12.83 -16.90
C TYR A 88 2.50 -12.73 -16.83
N TYR A 89 3.06 -12.70 -15.62
CA TYR A 89 4.51 -12.60 -15.38
C TYR A 89 5.20 -13.94 -15.07
N CYS A 90 4.43 -15.04 -15.06
CA CYS A 90 4.94 -16.37 -14.73
C CYS A 90 5.62 -16.97 -15.97
N LYS A 91 6.95 -16.96 -15.98
CA LYS A 91 7.80 -17.48 -17.05
C LYS A 91 8.43 -18.76 -16.54
N GLY A 92 7.73 -19.89 -16.68
CA GLY A 92 8.28 -21.22 -16.41
C GLY A 92 9.03 -21.38 -15.08
N LYS A 93 9.99 -22.31 -15.06
CA LYS A 93 10.76 -22.66 -13.85
C LYS A 93 11.71 -21.54 -13.41
N GLU A 94 12.09 -20.66 -14.33
CA GLU A 94 13.00 -19.53 -14.09
C GLU A 94 12.37 -18.45 -13.19
N SER A 95 11.04 -18.29 -13.22
CA SER A 95 10.32 -17.37 -12.34
C SER A 95 9.66 -18.06 -11.13
N GLY A 96 10.02 -19.31 -10.84
CA GLY A 96 9.36 -20.10 -9.80
C GLY A 96 9.65 -19.62 -8.38
N ALA A 97 8.65 -19.67 -7.52
CA ALA A 97 8.80 -19.50 -6.08
C ALA A 97 9.16 -20.85 -5.43
N CYS A 98 10.18 -20.85 -4.58
CA CYS A 98 10.69 -22.06 -3.94
C CYS A 98 10.56 -21.97 -2.42
N GLY A 99 10.18 -23.09 -1.80
CA GLY A 99 10.27 -23.23 -0.35
C GLY A 99 11.71 -23.49 0.11
N LYS A 100 11.92 -23.55 1.42
CA LYS A 100 13.09 -24.19 2.04
C LYS A 100 12.69 -25.65 2.32
N LYS A 101 13.22 -26.58 1.52
CA LYS A 101 12.68 -27.94 1.38
C LYS A 101 11.20 -27.86 0.96
N HIS A 102 10.28 -28.29 1.82
CA HIS A 102 8.84 -28.27 1.60
C HIS A 102 8.12 -27.11 2.31
N MET A 103 8.82 -26.31 3.12
CA MET A 103 8.23 -25.20 3.87
C MET A 103 8.38 -23.91 3.08
N MET A 104 7.27 -23.24 2.79
CA MET A 104 7.24 -21.95 2.11
C MET A 104 6.67 -20.88 3.03
N GLU A 105 7.38 -19.77 3.13
CA GLU A 105 6.89 -18.58 3.83
C GLU A 105 6.03 -17.73 2.90
N GLY A 106 4.93 -17.19 3.43
CA GLY A 106 4.06 -16.28 2.69
C GLY A 106 3.16 -15.49 3.61
N THR A 107 2.22 -14.77 3.00
CA THR A 107 1.14 -14.07 3.69
C THR A 107 -0.20 -14.63 3.25
N VAL A 108 -1.14 -14.72 4.19
CA VAL A 108 -2.53 -15.07 3.94
C VAL A 108 -3.37 -13.80 4.09
N VAL A 109 -4.06 -13.41 3.02
CA VAL A 109 -4.91 -12.22 2.98
C VAL A 109 -6.37 -12.63 2.93
N LEU A 110 -7.20 -12.07 3.80
CA LEU A 110 -8.63 -12.37 3.87
C LEU A 110 -9.37 -11.76 2.68
N TRP A 111 -10.14 -12.58 1.95
CA TRP A 111 -10.96 -12.07 0.86
C TRP A 111 -12.15 -11.25 1.36
N ILE A 112 -12.43 -10.16 0.65
CA ILE A 112 -13.63 -9.36 0.85
C ILE A 112 -14.79 -10.01 0.10
N SER A 113 -15.86 -10.36 0.82
CA SER A 113 -17.01 -11.11 0.28
C SER A 113 -18.03 -10.26 -0.48
N HIS A 114 -17.72 -9.00 -0.77
CA HIS A 114 -18.62 -8.05 -1.42
C HIS A 114 -18.11 -7.70 -2.82
N LYS A 115 -19.04 -7.40 -3.74
CA LYS A 115 -18.66 -6.93 -5.07
C LYS A 115 -18.03 -5.55 -4.98
N MET A 116 -16.90 -5.41 -5.65
CA MET A 116 -16.13 -4.19 -5.73
C MET A 116 -16.22 -3.61 -7.13
N GLN A 117 -16.18 -2.29 -7.22
CA GLN A 117 -16.06 -1.56 -8.47
C GLN A 117 -14.67 -0.95 -8.57
N LEU A 118 -13.99 -1.23 -9.67
CA LEU A 118 -12.63 -0.78 -9.95
C LEU A 118 -12.66 0.59 -10.64
N PHE A 119 -11.83 1.52 -10.16
CA PHE A 119 -11.64 2.84 -10.74
C PHE A 119 -10.17 3.07 -11.07
N ARG A 120 -9.91 3.73 -12.20
CA ARG A 120 -8.56 4.17 -12.54
C ARG A 120 -8.14 5.33 -11.62
N HIS A 121 -6.95 5.21 -11.04
CA HIS A 121 -6.39 6.25 -10.19
C HIS A 121 -6.03 7.49 -11.04
N PRO A 122 -6.45 8.72 -10.70
CA PRO A 122 -6.15 9.91 -11.52
C PRO A 122 -4.64 10.19 -11.65
N TRP A 123 -3.88 9.86 -10.61
CA TRP A 123 -2.41 9.93 -10.60
C TRP A 123 -1.73 8.60 -11.02
N SER A 124 -2.43 7.76 -11.80
CA SER A 124 -1.83 6.56 -12.41
C SER A 124 -0.60 6.94 -13.25
N ARG A 125 0.47 6.16 -13.12
CA ARG A 125 1.63 6.21 -14.03
C ARG A 125 1.24 5.69 -15.41
N THR A 126 2.07 5.98 -16.40
CA THR A 126 1.86 5.52 -17.79
C THR A 126 2.31 4.07 -18.01
N TYR A 127 3.23 3.56 -17.19
CA TYR A 127 3.90 2.26 -17.37
C TYR A 127 4.63 2.11 -18.71
N VAL A 128 4.92 3.24 -19.36
CA VAL A 128 5.62 3.30 -20.63
C VAL A 128 6.89 4.11 -20.43
N GLN A 129 8.02 3.51 -20.76
CA GLN A 129 9.33 4.16 -20.65
C GLN A 129 9.34 5.45 -21.48
N ASN A 130 9.92 6.51 -20.91
CA ASN A 130 10.02 7.85 -21.52
C ASN A 130 8.68 8.54 -21.82
N LYS A 131 7.55 8.04 -21.31
CA LYS A 131 6.24 8.69 -21.43
C LYS A 131 5.78 9.24 -20.09
N LYS A 132 5.79 10.55 -19.95
CA LYS A 132 5.28 11.22 -18.73
C LYS A 132 3.75 11.14 -18.64
N ALA A 133 3.24 11.01 -17.42
CA ALA A 133 1.81 11.11 -17.17
C ALA A 133 1.34 12.57 -17.18
N LYS A 134 0.04 12.82 -17.35
CA LYS A 134 -0.51 14.19 -17.37
C LYS A 134 -0.20 14.95 -16.07
N TRP A 135 -0.33 14.28 -14.93
CA TRP A 135 -0.04 14.86 -13.61
C TRP A 135 1.44 15.18 -13.38
N GLU A 136 2.36 14.60 -14.17
CA GLU A 136 3.80 14.87 -14.06
C GLU A 136 4.22 16.15 -14.80
N VAL A 137 3.37 16.67 -15.69
CA VAL A 137 3.68 17.85 -16.53
C VAL A 137 2.74 19.03 -16.27
N ASP A 138 1.56 18.78 -15.71
CA ASP A 138 0.54 19.79 -15.48
C ASP A 138 0.50 20.19 -14.00
N GLU A 139 0.98 21.39 -13.70
CA GLU A 139 0.99 21.94 -12.34
C GLU A 139 -0.44 22.15 -11.77
N LYS A 140 -1.44 22.31 -12.64
CA LYS A 140 -2.86 22.48 -12.27
C LYS A 140 -3.67 21.20 -12.46
N PHE A 141 -3.01 20.05 -12.41
CA PHE A 141 -3.68 18.77 -12.64
C PHE A 141 -4.81 18.51 -11.63
N CYS A 142 -4.63 18.86 -10.35
CA CYS A 142 -5.68 18.66 -9.34
C CYS A 142 -6.95 19.44 -9.66
N ASP A 143 -6.85 20.69 -10.18
CA ASP A 143 -7.99 21.50 -10.58
C ASP A 143 -8.86 20.79 -11.64
N LYS A 144 -8.20 20.05 -12.55
CA LYS A 144 -8.87 19.25 -13.58
C LYS A 144 -9.52 17.99 -13.01
N VAL A 145 -8.86 17.35 -12.03
CA VAL A 145 -9.46 16.20 -11.31
C VAL A 145 -10.73 16.64 -10.59
N LEU A 146 -10.71 17.82 -9.96
CA LEU A 146 -11.87 18.41 -9.29
C LEU A 146 -13.04 18.74 -10.24
N GLN A 147 -12.84 18.79 -11.57
CA GLN A 147 -13.94 18.95 -12.54
C GLN A 147 -14.72 17.65 -12.81
N ILE A 148 -14.22 16.50 -12.37
CA ILE A 148 -14.86 15.20 -12.57
C ILE A 148 -15.86 14.97 -11.42
N ASP A 149 -17.10 14.63 -11.73
CA ASP A 149 -18.22 14.59 -10.76
C ASP A 149 -17.92 13.78 -9.49
N MET A 150 -17.31 12.60 -9.61
CA MET A 150 -16.97 11.75 -8.47
C MET A 150 -15.86 12.32 -7.55
N TYR A 151 -15.17 13.36 -7.98
CA TYR A 151 -14.14 14.06 -7.22
C TYR A 151 -14.50 15.53 -6.95
N LYS A 152 -15.68 16.00 -7.35
CA LYS A 152 -16.12 17.40 -7.17
C LYS A 152 -16.26 17.75 -5.69
N GLY A 153 -15.80 18.97 -5.36
CA GLY A 153 -15.82 19.52 -4.00
C GLY A 153 -14.87 18.81 -3.03
N PRO A 154 -14.96 19.11 -1.72
CA PRO A 154 -14.37 18.30 -0.65
C PRO A 154 -15.02 16.91 -0.52
N GLY A 155 -15.21 16.20 -1.64
CA GLY A 155 -15.81 14.89 -1.66
C GLY A 155 -14.96 13.89 -0.88
N VAL A 156 -15.63 12.98 -0.17
CA VAL A 156 -15.01 11.88 0.58
C VAL A 156 -13.96 11.15 -0.26
N ARG A 157 -14.20 11.03 -1.58
CA ARG A 157 -13.31 10.33 -2.50
C ARG A 157 -11.95 10.99 -2.71
N LEU A 158 -11.87 12.30 -2.91
CA LEU A 158 -10.57 12.95 -3.13
C LEU A 158 -9.72 12.90 -1.86
N LEU A 159 -10.35 13.10 -0.70
CA LEU A 159 -9.69 12.93 0.60
C LEU A 159 -9.24 11.50 0.84
N ASP A 160 -10.00 10.50 0.38
CA ASP A 160 -9.57 9.09 0.41
C ASP A 160 -8.35 8.83 -0.47
N ILE A 161 -8.31 9.43 -1.66
CA ILE A 161 -7.13 9.34 -2.55
C ILE A 161 -5.90 9.95 -1.86
N ILE A 162 -6.06 11.08 -1.17
CA ILE A 162 -4.94 11.75 -0.48
C ILE A 162 -4.45 10.93 0.72
N ASP A 163 -5.36 10.41 1.56
CA ASP A 163 -5.00 9.50 2.65
C ASP A 163 -4.25 8.27 2.12
N THR A 164 -4.72 7.73 0.99
CA THR A 164 -4.10 6.58 0.32
C THR A 164 -2.73 6.93 -0.26
N ALA A 165 -2.55 8.12 -0.83
CA ALA A 165 -1.27 8.60 -1.34
C ALA A 165 -0.24 8.78 -0.21
N ILE A 166 -0.66 9.28 0.95
CA ILE A 166 0.17 9.34 2.15
C ILE A 166 0.56 7.92 2.58
N PHE A 167 -0.41 7.01 2.67
CA PHE A 167 -0.16 5.61 3.02
C PHE A 167 0.84 4.94 2.06
N ASP A 168 0.60 5.05 0.76
CA ASP A 168 1.45 4.49 -0.29
C ASP A 168 2.85 5.08 -0.24
N TYR A 169 2.98 6.38 0.02
CA TYR A 169 4.28 7.02 0.15
C TYR A 169 5.06 6.49 1.35
N LEU A 170 4.41 6.30 2.51
CA LEU A 170 5.05 5.73 3.70
C LEU A 170 5.58 4.33 3.42
N ILE A 171 4.81 3.47 2.75
CA ILE A 171 5.23 2.10 2.42
C ILE A 171 6.10 2.02 1.16
N GLY A 172 6.17 3.09 0.36
CA GLY A 172 6.87 3.13 -0.91
C GLY A 172 6.17 2.33 -2.02
N ASN A 173 4.84 2.27 -2.03
CA ASN A 173 4.05 1.64 -3.08
C ASN A 173 3.79 2.64 -4.22
N ALA A 174 4.57 2.56 -5.29
CA ALA A 174 4.42 3.44 -6.45
C ALA A 174 3.52 2.87 -7.56
N ASP A 175 2.79 1.77 -7.28
CA ASP A 175 2.06 0.99 -8.28
C ASP A 175 0.53 1.05 -8.15
N ARG A 176 -0.02 1.96 -7.32
CA ARG A 176 -1.47 2.12 -7.21
C ARG A 176 -2.08 2.80 -8.44
N HIS A 177 -2.27 2.03 -9.50
CA HIS A 177 -2.88 2.48 -10.76
C HIS A 177 -4.40 2.43 -10.77
N HIS A 178 -4.99 1.65 -9.87
CA HIS A 178 -6.42 1.49 -9.69
C HIS A 178 -6.74 1.46 -8.19
N TYR A 179 -8.01 1.64 -7.87
CA TYR A 179 -8.53 1.47 -6.52
C TYR A 179 -9.96 0.92 -6.58
N GLU A 180 -10.38 0.25 -5.52
CA GLU A 180 -11.73 -0.27 -5.39
C GLU A 180 -12.59 0.50 -4.37
N ILE A 181 -13.90 0.44 -4.60
CA ILE A 181 -14.95 0.74 -3.62
C ILE A 181 -16.01 -0.36 -3.65
N PHE A 182 -16.92 -0.38 -2.67
CA PHE A 182 -18.06 -1.29 -2.73
C PHE A 182 -19.03 -0.85 -3.82
N GLN A 183 -19.36 -1.77 -4.74
CA GLN A 183 -20.18 -1.48 -5.93
C GLN A 183 -21.55 -0.90 -5.57
N TYR A 184 -22.13 -1.34 -4.45
CA TYR A 184 -23.47 -0.93 -4.01
C TYR A 184 -23.46 0.28 -3.06
N LEU A 185 -22.29 0.84 -2.76
CA LEU A 185 -22.12 2.00 -1.87
C LEU A 185 -21.14 2.99 -2.52
N PRO A 186 -21.59 3.84 -3.46
CA PRO A 186 -20.72 4.72 -4.23
C PRO A 186 -19.95 5.72 -3.34
N ASP A 187 -20.51 6.12 -2.20
CA ASP A 187 -19.87 7.01 -1.22
C ASP A 187 -19.04 6.25 -0.16
N SER A 188 -18.82 4.94 -0.36
CA SER A 188 -17.97 4.15 0.53
C SER A 188 -16.50 4.54 0.42
N MET A 189 -15.77 4.15 1.45
CA MET A 189 -14.32 4.32 1.52
C MET A 189 -13.61 3.62 0.35
N LEU A 190 -12.49 4.22 -0.07
CA LEU A 190 -11.50 3.55 -0.90
C LEU A 190 -10.90 2.35 -0.14
N ILE A 191 -10.87 1.19 -0.80
CA ILE A 191 -10.25 -0.03 -0.28
C ILE A 191 -8.82 -0.14 -0.83
N MET A 192 -7.84 -0.33 0.07
CA MET A 192 -6.42 -0.42 -0.25
C MET A 192 -6.02 -1.90 -0.42
N LEU A 193 -6.35 -2.47 -1.58
CA LEU A 193 -5.89 -3.80 -1.98
C LEU A 193 -4.49 -3.74 -2.60
N ASP A 194 -3.87 -4.92 -2.75
CA ASP A 194 -2.62 -5.18 -3.46
C ASP A 194 -1.47 -4.25 -3.05
N ASN A 195 -1.04 -4.39 -1.80
CA ASN A 195 0.05 -3.58 -1.22
C ASN A 195 1.41 -4.30 -1.32
N GLY A 196 1.49 -5.45 -1.98
CA GLY A 196 2.70 -6.26 -2.13
C GLY A 196 3.88 -5.55 -2.81
N LYS A 197 3.63 -4.52 -3.65
CA LYS A 197 4.71 -3.70 -4.25
C LYS A 197 5.25 -2.59 -3.33
N SER A 198 5.12 -2.78 -2.02
CA SER A 198 5.67 -1.89 -1.00
C SER A 198 6.98 -2.41 -0.39
N PHE A 199 7.66 -1.58 0.41
CA PHE A 199 8.90 -1.91 1.13
C PHE A 199 9.98 -2.54 0.26
N GLY A 200 10.12 -2.08 -0.99
CA GLY A 200 11.17 -2.56 -1.90
C GLY A 200 12.53 -1.89 -1.67
N ASN A 201 12.56 -0.64 -1.20
CA ASN A 201 13.80 0.11 -1.03
C ASN A 201 13.73 1.01 0.22
N PRO A 202 14.57 0.80 1.24
CA PRO A 202 14.60 1.64 2.44
C PRO A 202 15.42 2.93 2.26
N TYR A 203 16.20 3.04 1.18
CA TYR A 203 17.10 4.15 0.90
C TYR A 203 16.51 5.18 -0.08
N HIS A 204 15.37 4.87 -0.69
CA HIS A 204 14.70 5.75 -1.65
C HIS A 204 13.31 6.14 -1.14
N ASP A 205 12.98 7.43 -1.25
CA ASP A 205 11.67 7.98 -0.92
C ASP A 205 11.07 8.57 -2.20
N GLU A 206 10.13 7.83 -2.81
CA GLU A 206 9.55 8.20 -4.10
C GLU A 206 8.54 9.35 -3.94
N ARG A 207 9.05 10.59 -3.97
CA ARG A 207 8.26 11.82 -3.78
C ARG A 207 7.05 11.90 -4.72
N SER A 208 7.13 11.34 -5.92
CA SER A 208 6.03 11.40 -6.89
C SER A 208 4.76 10.66 -6.42
N ILE A 209 4.85 9.77 -5.42
CA ILE A 209 3.67 9.16 -4.79
C ILE A 209 2.82 10.22 -4.06
N LEU A 210 3.44 11.25 -3.49
CA LEU A 210 2.74 12.35 -2.81
C LEU A 210 2.10 13.37 -3.77
N ALA A 211 2.09 13.12 -5.09
CA ALA A 211 1.49 14.04 -6.06
C ALA A 211 0.07 14.48 -5.74
N PRO A 212 -0.86 13.59 -5.32
CA PRO A 212 -2.19 14.02 -4.90
C PRO A 212 -2.14 15.03 -3.74
N LEU A 213 -1.27 14.81 -2.75
CA LEU A 213 -1.13 15.70 -1.60
C LEU A 213 -0.56 17.06 -1.98
N TYR A 214 0.58 17.10 -2.67
CA TYR A 214 1.24 18.38 -2.95
C TYR A 214 0.60 19.18 -4.10
N GLN A 215 -0.21 18.55 -4.96
CA GLN A 215 -0.95 19.26 -6.02
C GLN A 215 -2.31 19.75 -5.54
N CYS A 216 -3.01 18.98 -4.69
CA CYS A 216 -4.32 19.41 -4.18
C CYS A 216 -4.21 20.24 -2.90
N CYS A 217 -3.14 20.05 -2.11
CA CYS A 217 -2.91 20.74 -0.84
C CYS A 217 -4.11 20.71 0.12
N ILE A 218 -4.79 19.58 0.21
CA ILE A 218 -5.86 19.33 1.20
C ILE A 218 -5.56 18.04 1.97
N ILE A 219 -6.02 17.92 3.20
CA ILE A 219 -5.91 16.71 4.03
C ILE A 219 -7.04 16.68 5.07
N ARG A 220 -7.46 15.48 5.47
CA ARG A 220 -8.34 15.33 6.64
C ARG A 220 -7.61 15.76 7.91
N TRP A 221 -8.28 16.56 8.74
CA TRP A 221 -7.74 16.93 10.06
C TRP A 221 -7.36 15.70 10.89
N ALA A 222 -8.21 14.67 10.90
CA ALA A 222 -7.96 13.42 11.61
C ALA A 222 -6.67 12.71 11.14
N THR A 223 -6.37 12.73 9.84
CA THR A 223 -5.15 12.15 9.28
C THR A 223 -3.92 12.97 9.70
N PHE A 224 -4.00 14.31 9.63
CA PHE A 224 -2.93 15.20 10.08
C PHE A 224 -2.60 14.97 11.57
N GLU A 225 -3.62 14.96 12.44
CA GLU A 225 -3.42 14.75 13.87
C GLU A 225 -2.81 13.38 14.16
N ARG A 226 -3.26 12.35 13.44
CA ARG A 226 -2.68 11.01 13.59
C ARG A 226 -1.21 10.97 13.18
N LEU A 227 -0.86 11.60 12.05
CA LEU A 227 0.54 11.71 11.61
C LEU A 227 1.38 12.49 12.62
N ARG A 228 0.84 13.58 13.19
CA ARG A 228 1.51 14.42 14.19
C ARG A 228 1.93 13.62 15.43
N LEU A 229 1.05 12.73 15.91
CA LEU A 229 1.30 11.83 17.04
C LEU A 229 2.35 10.74 16.73
N LEU A 230 2.48 10.36 15.46
CA LEU A 230 3.36 9.26 15.01
C LEU A 230 4.77 9.73 14.60
N ARG A 231 5.10 11.02 14.75
CA ARG A 231 6.42 11.59 14.44
C ARG A 231 7.51 11.12 15.40
N ASN A 232 8.75 11.53 15.15
CA ASN A 232 9.89 11.39 16.06
C ASN A 232 10.18 9.94 16.50
N GLY A 233 10.02 8.98 15.59
CA GLY A 233 10.31 7.57 15.86
C GLY A 233 9.18 6.79 16.54
N VAL A 234 8.02 7.41 16.76
CA VAL A 234 6.88 6.71 17.36
C VAL A 234 6.31 5.68 16.39
N LEU A 235 6.18 6.01 15.10
CA LEU A 235 5.63 5.10 14.10
C LEU A 235 6.42 3.80 14.02
N SER A 236 7.73 3.87 13.82
CA SER A 236 8.58 2.69 13.67
C SER A 236 8.53 1.79 14.90
N LYS A 237 8.63 2.34 16.11
CA LYS A 237 8.57 1.57 17.37
C LYS A 237 7.24 0.85 17.56
N VAL A 238 6.13 1.54 17.31
CA VAL A 238 4.79 0.95 17.44
C VAL A 238 4.60 -0.16 16.40
N LEU A 239 5.00 0.09 15.15
CA LEU A 239 4.88 -0.90 14.09
C LEU A 239 5.78 -2.13 14.36
N GLU A 240 7.03 -1.93 14.77
CA GLU A 240 7.96 -3.00 15.14
C GLU A 240 7.39 -3.87 16.26
N SER A 241 6.87 -3.25 17.32
CA SER A 241 6.24 -3.96 18.44
C SER A 241 5.04 -4.80 17.97
N ILE A 242 4.19 -4.26 17.10
CA ILE A 242 3.02 -5.00 16.59
C ILE A 242 3.44 -6.14 15.65
N LEU A 243 4.41 -5.91 14.77
CA LEU A 243 4.91 -6.93 13.83
C LEU A 243 5.71 -8.05 14.54
N SER A 244 6.13 -7.85 15.79
CA SER A 244 6.76 -8.91 16.60
C SER A 244 5.83 -10.08 16.91
N PHE A 245 4.50 -9.87 16.83
CA PHE A 245 3.50 -10.91 17.06
C PHE A 245 3.14 -11.71 15.80
N ASP A 246 3.62 -11.31 14.62
CA ASP A 246 3.34 -12.05 13.40
C ASP A 246 4.18 -13.35 13.34
N PRO A 247 3.62 -14.50 12.91
CA PRO A 247 4.34 -15.76 12.87
C PRO A 247 5.62 -15.76 12.02
N ILE A 248 5.77 -14.84 11.06
CA ILE A 248 6.97 -14.72 10.21
C ILE A 248 7.91 -13.59 10.63
N SER A 249 7.79 -13.13 11.87
CA SER A 249 8.65 -12.09 12.42
C SER A 249 10.14 -12.50 12.33
N PRO A 250 11.05 -11.59 11.94
CA PRO A 250 10.82 -10.18 11.60
C PRO A 250 10.16 -9.98 10.23
N VAL A 251 9.09 -9.17 10.18
CA VAL A 251 8.38 -8.82 8.93
C VAL A 251 9.13 -7.74 8.15
N LEU A 252 9.62 -6.70 8.83
CA LEU A 252 10.40 -5.62 8.25
C LEU A 252 11.80 -5.56 8.86
N THR A 253 12.78 -5.12 8.08
CA THR A 253 14.11 -4.80 8.60
C THR A 253 14.11 -3.46 9.32
N THR A 254 15.10 -3.24 10.18
CA THR A 254 15.33 -1.96 10.87
C THR A 254 15.48 -0.79 9.90
N LEU A 255 16.02 -1.04 8.70
CA LEU A 255 16.18 -0.02 7.67
C LEU A 255 14.83 0.48 7.14
N HIS A 256 13.88 -0.43 6.89
CA HIS A 256 12.51 -0.06 6.49
C HIS A 256 11.75 0.66 7.60
N LEU A 257 11.95 0.24 8.86
CA LEU A 257 11.36 0.92 10.02
C LEU A 257 11.87 2.36 10.14
N ARG A 258 13.19 2.60 10.00
CA ARG A 258 13.76 3.96 9.97
C ARG A 258 13.27 4.79 8.78
N ALA A 259 13.09 4.16 7.62
CA ALA A 259 12.56 4.83 6.43
C ALA A 259 11.14 5.37 6.66
N LEU A 260 10.30 4.65 7.40
CA LEU A 260 8.94 5.12 7.74
C LEU A 260 8.96 6.44 8.50
N ASP A 261 9.81 6.58 9.52
CA ASP A 261 9.90 7.82 10.31
C ASP A 261 10.40 9.01 9.45
N ARG A 262 11.38 8.74 8.59
CA ARG A 262 11.90 9.73 7.62
C ARG A 262 10.80 10.18 6.66
N ARG A 263 9.99 9.24 6.17
CA ARG A 263 8.86 9.51 5.26
C ARG A 263 7.74 10.28 5.97
N VAL A 264 7.39 9.95 7.22
CA VAL A 264 6.44 10.76 8.02
C VAL A 264 6.91 12.21 8.10
N THR A 265 8.21 12.42 8.37
CA THR A 265 8.79 13.77 8.41
C THR A 265 8.60 14.51 7.08
N GLN A 266 8.83 13.84 5.94
CA GLN A 266 8.63 14.43 4.61
C GLN A 266 7.16 14.74 4.27
N VAL A 267 6.21 13.91 4.73
CA VAL A 267 4.78 14.21 4.63
C VAL A 267 4.45 15.50 5.39
N MET A 268 4.95 15.64 6.62
CA MET A 268 4.71 16.83 7.44
C MET A 268 5.32 18.08 6.81
N LEU A 269 6.54 18.00 6.26
CA LEU A 269 7.15 19.11 5.53
C LEU A 269 6.35 19.52 4.29
N THR A 270 5.78 18.55 3.58
CA THR A 270 4.91 18.80 2.43
C THR A 270 3.65 19.56 2.86
N LEU A 271 3.04 19.16 3.98
CA LEU A 271 1.88 19.84 4.56
C LEU A 271 2.22 21.25 5.05
N THR A 272 3.36 21.46 5.70
CA THR A 272 3.83 22.79 6.10
C THR A 272 3.95 23.72 4.90
N ASN A 273 4.48 23.22 3.77
CA ASN A 273 4.54 24.00 2.54
C ASN A 273 3.15 24.33 1.98
N CYS A 274 2.24 23.35 1.95
CA CYS A 274 0.85 23.59 1.53
C CYS A 274 0.17 24.66 2.41
N ILE A 275 0.37 24.61 3.73
CA ILE A 275 -0.18 25.59 4.68
C ILE A 275 0.40 26.98 4.44
N LYS A 276 1.72 27.08 4.25
CA LYS A 276 2.41 28.34 3.98
C LYS A 276 1.88 29.04 2.72
N HIS A 277 1.54 28.29 1.68
CA HIS A 277 1.09 28.83 0.40
C HIS A 277 -0.43 29.07 0.32
N ASN A 278 -1.25 28.24 0.98
CA ASN A 278 -2.70 28.25 0.81
C ASN A 278 -3.48 28.73 2.06
N GLY A 279 -2.83 28.77 3.22
CA GLY A 279 -3.46 29.00 4.53
C GLY A 279 -4.10 27.74 5.11
N GLN A 280 -4.14 27.63 6.44
CA GLN A 280 -4.60 26.44 7.17
C GLN A 280 -6.03 26.04 6.80
N ASN A 281 -6.96 27.01 6.72
CA ASN A 281 -8.38 26.77 6.46
C ASN A 281 -8.66 26.15 5.08
N LYS A 282 -7.75 26.31 4.11
CA LYS A 282 -7.88 25.67 2.80
C LYS A 282 -7.26 24.28 2.75
N VAL A 283 -6.32 24.00 3.66
CA VAL A 283 -5.58 22.72 3.69
C VAL A 283 -6.30 21.70 4.56
N PHE A 284 -6.82 22.11 5.72
CA PHE A 284 -7.48 21.19 6.64
C PHE A 284 -8.96 21.06 6.32
N MET A 285 -9.36 19.81 6.07
CA MET A 285 -10.74 19.44 5.78
C MET A 285 -11.32 18.65 6.95
N GLU A 286 -12.46 19.09 7.46
CA GLU A 286 -13.29 18.34 8.39
C GLU A 286 -14.45 17.70 7.63
N VAL A 287 -14.71 16.41 7.89
CA VAL A 287 -15.82 15.68 7.25
C VAL A 287 -17.10 15.81 8.11
N ASP A 288 -16.97 16.28 9.36
CA ASP A 288 -18.06 16.33 10.34
C ASP A 288 -18.53 17.77 10.66
N GLY A 289 -19.00 18.52 9.65
CA GLY A 289 -19.95 19.64 9.85
C GLY A 289 -19.65 20.77 10.85
N GLN A 290 -18.45 20.85 11.45
CA GLN A 290 -18.06 21.90 12.37
C GLN A 290 -16.93 22.69 11.73
N GLY A 291 -17.13 24.00 11.60
CA GLY A 291 -16.10 24.88 11.07
C GLY A 291 -14.89 24.91 12.00
N VAL A 292 -13.70 25.07 11.43
CA VAL A 292 -12.49 25.36 12.19
C VAL A 292 -12.66 26.74 12.83
N GLY A 293 -13.12 26.76 14.09
CA GLY A 293 -12.77 27.86 14.99
C GLY A 293 -11.25 27.86 15.12
N GLU A 294 -10.63 29.05 15.07
CA GLU A 294 -9.19 29.25 15.14
C GLU A 294 -8.54 28.38 16.22
N LYS A 295 -7.97 27.24 15.82
CA LYS A 295 -7.15 26.41 16.69
C LYS A 295 -5.71 26.70 16.33
N HIS A 296 -5.05 27.46 17.19
CA HIS A 296 -3.61 27.69 17.11
C HIS A 296 -2.88 26.36 17.10
N ILE A 297 -2.12 26.14 16.04
CA ILE A 297 -1.11 25.09 15.95
C ILE A 297 0.18 25.75 16.41
N ASP A 298 0.64 25.38 17.61
CA ASP A 298 1.98 25.78 18.06
C ASP A 298 3.06 25.13 17.16
N PRO A 299 4.14 25.88 16.85
CA PRO A 299 5.17 25.50 15.88
C PRO A 299 5.93 24.21 16.22
#